data_AF-A0A934SV92-F1
#
_entry.id   AF-A0A934SV92-F1
#
_cell.length_a   1.000
_cell.length_b   1.000
_cell.length_c   1.000
_cell.angle_alpha   90.00
_cell.angle_beta   90.00
_cell.angle_gamma   90.00
#
_symmetry.space_group_name_H-M   'P 1'
#
loop_
_entity.id
_entity.type
_entity.pdbx_description
1 polymer ?
#
loop_
_entity_poly.entity_id
_entity_poly.type
_entity_poly.pdbx_seq_one_letter_code
_entity_poly.pdbx_strand_id
1 'polypeptide(L)'
;MPSKDEIIRFAEQHYIEHGYLNQGFITPACVAREFQIRMAEAVTLFLALEADGLLKRRNCNMDWTFELPVARRRCLIDENDLAQLWDTNGGRCFYPSDPQYGEITKVMAATAPTQPAADKAVVIYGFGEAPRAKALGYTMKEVIHGTPEDIRRKFHGEDVIAVTGAALHGKPHQHEYAIFRPGA
;
A
#
# COMPACT_ATOMS: atom_id res chain seq x y z
N MET A 1 -16.12 -28.02 -4.52
CA MET A 1 -16.16 -26.86 -5.41
C MET A 1 -16.74 -25.71 -4.61
N PRO A 2 -16.10 -24.53 -4.54
CA PRO A 2 -16.64 -23.41 -3.79
C PRO A 2 -17.98 -22.98 -4.38
N SER A 3 -18.87 -22.54 -3.50
CA SER A 3 -20.13 -21.90 -3.83
C SER A 3 -19.91 -20.52 -4.42
N LYS A 4 -20.94 -19.99 -5.10
CA LYS A 4 -20.96 -18.61 -5.60
C LYS A 4 -20.74 -17.61 -4.46
N ASP A 5 -21.38 -17.83 -3.32
CA ASP A 5 -21.28 -16.97 -2.13
C ASP A 5 -19.88 -16.95 -1.51
N GLU A 6 -19.14 -18.06 -1.57
CA GLU A 6 -17.75 -18.10 -1.11
C GLU A 6 -16.83 -17.27 -2.01
N ILE A 7 -17.02 -17.34 -3.32
CA ILE A 7 -16.24 -16.54 -4.28
C ILE A 7 -16.56 -15.05 -4.12
N ILE A 8 -17.84 -14.71 -3.95
CA ILE A 8 -18.25 -13.32 -3.74
C ILE A 8 -17.69 -12.80 -2.42
N ARG A 9 -17.82 -13.51 -1.30
CA ARG A 9 -17.22 -13.09 -0.03
C ARG A 9 -15.71 -12.91 -0.12
N PHE A 10 -15.02 -13.78 -0.85
CA PHE A 10 -13.59 -13.62 -1.12
C PHE A 10 -13.29 -12.32 -1.90
N ALA A 11 -14.07 -12.01 -2.95
CA ALA A 11 -13.92 -10.76 -3.71
C ALA A 11 -14.23 -9.51 -2.86
N GLU A 12 -15.25 -9.58 -2.00
CA GLU A 12 -15.65 -8.51 -1.09
C GLU A 12 -14.59 -8.24 -0.02
N GLN A 13 -14.08 -9.29 0.61
CA GLN A 13 -13.00 -9.18 1.60
C GLN A 13 -11.75 -8.56 0.96
N HIS A 14 -11.39 -9.02 -0.24
CA HIS A 14 -10.26 -8.45 -0.97
C HIS A 14 -10.48 -6.97 -1.30
N TYR A 15 -11.72 -6.53 -1.57
CA TYR A 15 -12.07 -5.13 -1.79
C TYR A 15 -11.98 -4.29 -0.50
N ILE A 16 -12.44 -4.82 0.62
CA ILE A 16 -12.35 -4.17 1.94
C ILE A 16 -10.88 -3.95 2.32
N GLU A 17 -10.05 -4.98 2.20
CA GLU A 17 -8.64 -4.95 2.62
C GLU A 17 -7.75 -4.08 1.73
N HIS A 18 -7.88 -4.21 0.41
CA HIS A 18 -6.97 -3.59 -0.55
C HIS A 18 -7.52 -2.30 -1.15
N GLY A 19 -8.75 -1.94 -0.74
CA GLY A 19 -9.44 -0.75 -1.17
C GLY A 19 -9.68 -0.69 -2.68
N TYR A 20 -9.94 0.53 -3.12
CA TYR A 20 -10.42 0.79 -4.47
C TYR A 20 -9.43 0.42 -5.58
N LEU A 21 -8.11 0.46 -5.33
CA LEU A 21 -7.08 0.28 -6.38
C LEU A 21 -7.28 -0.96 -7.25
N ASN A 22 -7.90 -2.00 -6.70
CA ASN A 22 -8.22 -3.22 -7.42
C ASN A 22 -9.69 -3.29 -7.89
N GLN A 23 -10.62 -2.43 -7.45
CA GLN A 23 -12.05 -2.46 -7.79
C GLN A 23 -12.75 -3.80 -7.45
N GLY A 24 -12.19 -4.56 -6.51
CA GLY A 24 -12.62 -5.95 -6.26
C GLY A 24 -12.19 -6.88 -7.39
N PHE A 25 -11.07 -6.56 -8.04
CA PHE A 25 -10.48 -7.35 -9.11
C PHE A 25 -10.26 -8.77 -8.64
N ILE A 26 -10.77 -9.70 -9.43
CA ILE A 26 -10.60 -11.11 -9.20
C ILE A 26 -10.52 -11.83 -10.54
N THR A 27 -9.71 -12.89 -10.59
CA THR A 27 -9.55 -13.73 -11.77
C THR A 27 -9.85 -15.18 -11.44
N PRO A 28 -10.25 -16.00 -12.43
CA PRO A 28 -10.37 -17.44 -12.25
C PRO A 28 -9.07 -18.08 -11.74
N ALA A 29 -7.90 -17.55 -12.12
CA ALA A 29 -6.61 -18.07 -11.66
C ALA A 29 -6.39 -17.85 -10.16
N CYS A 30 -6.78 -16.68 -9.63
CA CYS A 30 -6.72 -16.41 -8.19
C CYS A 30 -7.63 -17.36 -7.41
N VAL A 31 -8.86 -17.57 -7.88
CA VAL A 31 -9.84 -18.47 -7.24
C VAL A 31 -9.43 -19.93 -7.35
N ALA A 32 -8.90 -20.35 -8.50
CA ALA A 32 -8.38 -21.71 -8.68
C ALA A 32 -7.28 -22.03 -7.66
N ARG A 33 -6.37 -21.07 -7.42
CA ARG A 33 -5.31 -21.20 -6.42
C ARG A 33 -5.85 -21.20 -4.99
N GLU A 34 -6.69 -20.23 -4.65
CA GLU A 34 -7.23 -20.07 -3.30
C GLU A 34 -8.06 -21.28 -2.85
N PHE A 35 -8.98 -21.72 -3.71
CA PHE A 35 -9.91 -22.80 -3.39
C PHE A 35 -9.43 -24.18 -3.86
N GLN A 36 -8.18 -24.27 -4.34
CA GLN A 36 -7.55 -25.50 -4.83
C GLN A 36 -8.41 -26.28 -5.85
N ILE A 37 -9.05 -25.56 -6.78
CA ILE A 37 -9.86 -26.12 -7.86
C ILE A 37 -9.16 -26.00 -9.21
N ARG A 38 -9.61 -26.76 -10.21
CA ARG A 38 -9.06 -26.67 -11.56
C ARG A 38 -9.44 -25.34 -12.20
N MET A 39 -8.55 -24.80 -13.05
CA MET A 39 -8.80 -23.54 -13.77
C MET A 39 -10.10 -23.58 -14.58
N ALA A 40 -10.43 -24.71 -15.21
CA ALA A 40 -11.67 -24.88 -15.97
C ALA A 40 -12.95 -24.79 -15.08
N GLU A 41 -12.87 -25.24 -13.83
CA GLU A 41 -13.95 -25.15 -12.86
C GLU A 41 -14.13 -23.70 -12.38
N ALA A 42 -13.01 -23.02 -12.11
CA ALA A 42 -13.03 -21.59 -11.79
C ALA A 42 -13.61 -20.75 -12.93
N VAL A 43 -13.22 -21.01 -14.18
CA VAL A 43 -13.80 -20.33 -15.36
C VAL A 43 -15.32 -20.55 -15.43
N THR A 44 -15.78 -21.79 -15.25
CA THR A 44 -17.22 -22.12 -15.26
C THR A 44 -17.99 -21.34 -14.19
N LEU A 45 -17.43 -21.25 -12.98
CA LEU A 45 -18.02 -20.49 -11.88
C LEU A 45 -18.10 -19.00 -12.20
N PHE A 46 -17.06 -18.44 -12.79
CA PHE A 46 -17.02 -17.02 -13.15
C PHE A 46 -18.03 -16.65 -14.24
N LEU A 47 -18.20 -17.50 -15.24
CA LEU A 47 -19.25 -17.32 -16.25
C LEU A 47 -20.65 -17.35 -15.60
N ALA A 48 -20.86 -18.23 -14.61
CA ALA A 48 -22.13 -18.27 -13.88
C ALA A 48 -22.33 -17.04 -12.98
N LEU A 49 -21.28 -16.54 -12.31
CA LEU A 49 -21.33 -15.31 -11.50
C LEU A 49 -21.57 -14.06 -12.37
N GLU A 50 -21.00 -14.03 -13.57
CA GLU A 50 -21.25 -12.98 -14.56
C GLU A 50 -22.69 -13.01 -15.07
N ALA A 51 -23.21 -14.19 -15.39
CA ALA A 51 -24.60 -14.36 -15.83
C ALA A 51 -25.62 -13.91 -14.76
N ASP A 52 -25.31 -14.11 -13.48
CA ASP A 52 -26.13 -13.67 -12.36
C ASP A 52 -25.95 -12.17 -12.01
N GLY A 53 -25.03 -11.47 -12.68
CA GLY A 53 -24.71 -10.07 -12.40
C GLY A 53 -23.96 -9.85 -11.07
N LEU A 54 -23.47 -10.91 -10.44
CA LEU A 54 -22.70 -10.86 -9.19
C LEU A 54 -21.25 -10.44 -9.41
N LEU A 55 -20.73 -10.68 -10.61
CA LEU A 55 -19.47 -10.15 -11.10
C LEU A 55 -19.68 -9.48 -12.46
N LYS A 56 -18.82 -8.51 -12.77
CA LYS A 56 -18.79 -7.85 -14.07
C LYS A 56 -17.41 -8.03 -14.70
N ARG A 57 -17.33 -8.32 -16.00
CA ARG A 57 -16.06 -8.24 -16.72
C ARG A 57 -15.52 -6.82 -16.71
N ARG A 58 -14.23 -6.70 -16.47
CA ARG A 58 -13.54 -5.42 -16.57
C ARG A 58 -13.39 -5.02 -18.02
N ASN A 59 -13.52 -3.73 -18.29
CA ASN A 59 -13.18 -3.16 -19.59
C ASN A 59 -11.68 -2.82 -19.63
N CYS A 60 -10.84 -3.86 -19.71
CA CYS A 60 -9.40 -3.71 -19.88
C CYS A 60 -8.87 -4.77 -20.86
N ASN A 61 -7.66 -4.55 -21.37
CA ASN A 61 -7.01 -5.45 -22.35
C ASN A 61 -6.56 -6.80 -21.74
N MET A 62 -7.07 -7.19 -20.58
CA MET A 62 -6.74 -8.45 -19.92
C MET A 62 -7.96 -9.36 -19.95
N ASP A 63 -7.84 -10.46 -20.69
CA ASP A 63 -8.84 -11.52 -20.70
C ASP A 63 -9.02 -12.12 -19.29
N TRP A 64 -10.24 -12.53 -18.96
CA TRP A 64 -10.59 -13.21 -17.71
C TRP A 64 -10.39 -12.40 -16.43
N THR A 65 -10.62 -11.10 -16.52
CA THR A 65 -10.59 -10.20 -15.37
C THR A 65 -11.98 -9.68 -15.02
N PHE A 66 -12.35 -9.82 -13.76
CA PHE A 66 -13.68 -9.50 -13.27
C PHE A 66 -13.59 -8.56 -12.07
N GLU A 67 -14.67 -7.83 -11.82
CA GLU A 67 -14.80 -6.89 -10.71
C GLU A 67 -16.19 -7.00 -10.06
N LEU A 68 -16.29 -6.53 -8.82
CA LEU A 68 -17.59 -6.38 -8.17
C LEU A 68 -18.41 -5.30 -8.89
N PRO A 69 -19.73 -5.50 -9.04
CA PRO A 69 -20.63 -4.46 -9.53
C PRO A 69 -20.49 -3.16 -8.72
N VAL A 70 -20.65 -2.01 -9.38
CA VAL A 70 -20.54 -0.69 -8.72
C VAL A 70 -21.50 -0.58 -7.54
N ALA A 71 -22.73 -1.09 -7.69
CA ALA A 71 -23.71 -1.09 -6.62
C ALA A 71 -23.22 -1.85 -5.37
N ARG A 72 -22.63 -3.04 -5.53
CA ARG A 72 -22.13 -3.81 -4.38
C ARG A 72 -20.92 -3.13 -3.73
N ARG A 73 -20.01 -2.56 -4.53
CA ARG A 73 -18.90 -1.76 -4.00
C ARG A 73 -19.37 -0.60 -3.13
N ARG A 74 -20.43 0.11 -3.54
CA ARG A 74 -21.05 1.18 -2.73
C ARG A 74 -21.57 0.66 -1.40
N CYS A 75 -22.33 -0.45 -1.42
CA CYS A 75 -22.78 -1.07 -0.17
C CYS A 75 -21.61 -1.41 0.75
N LEU A 76 -20.51 -1.98 0.24
CA LEU A 76 -19.34 -2.31 1.06
C LEU A 76 -18.67 -1.09 1.67
N ILE A 77 -18.64 0.04 0.95
CA ILE A 77 -18.10 1.31 1.47
C ILE A 77 -18.92 1.77 2.67
N ASP A 78 -20.25 1.80 2.53
CA ASP A 78 -21.15 2.25 3.58
C ASP A 78 -21.18 1.26 4.76
N GLU A 79 -21.24 -0.04 4.50
CA GLU A 79 -21.32 -1.12 5.51
C GLU A 79 -20.07 -1.19 6.42
N ASN A 80 -18.91 -0.79 5.91
CA ASN A 80 -17.63 -0.93 6.61
C ASN A 80 -16.96 0.42 6.93
N ASP A 81 -17.67 1.53 6.70
CA ASP A 81 -17.13 2.90 6.88
C ASP A 81 -15.75 3.09 6.21
N LEU A 82 -15.61 2.52 5.01
CA LEU A 82 -14.33 2.46 4.31
C LEU A 82 -13.82 3.87 3.96
N ALA A 83 -14.72 4.82 3.75
CA ALA A 83 -14.39 6.22 3.52
C ALA A 83 -13.56 6.80 4.67
N GLN A 84 -14.00 6.62 5.91
CA GLN A 84 -13.27 7.09 7.09
C GLN A 84 -11.98 6.29 7.33
N LEU A 85 -12.02 4.96 7.14
CA LEU A 85 -10.84 4.11 7.29
C LEU A 85 -9.73 4.44 6.28
N TRP A 86 -10.09 4.79 5.05
CA TRP A 86 -9.11 5.16 4.04
C TRP A 86 -8.57 6.59 4.23
N ASP A 87 -9.37 7.51 4.76
CA ASP A 87 -8.93 8.87 5.10
C ASP A 87 -7.90 8.85 6.25
N THR A 88 -8.23 8.14 7.33
CA THR A 88 -7.35 7.98 8.51
C THR A 88 -6.05 7.23 8.22
N ASN A 89 -6.03 6.33 7.23
CA ASN A 89 -4.83 5.61 6.77
C ASN A 89 -4.00 6.38 5.72
N GLY A 90 -4.17 7.70 5.61
CA GLY A 90 -3.34 8.57 4.78
C GLY A 90 -3.83 8.74 3.33
N GLY A 91 -5.14 8.67 3.10
CA GLY A 91 -5.77 9.04 1.82
C GLY A 91 -5.51 8.07 0.66
N ARG A 92 -5.17 6.80 0.96
CA ARG A 92 -4.67 5.86 -0.05
C ARG A 92 -5.73 5.18 -0.90
N CYS A 93 -7.01 5.37 -0.63
CA CYS A 93 -8.09 4.91 -1.51
C CYS A 93 -9.36 5.76 -1.33
N PHE A 94 -9.81 6.39 -2.40
CA PHE A 94 -11.19 6.81 -2.60
C PHE A 94 -11.47 6.60 -4.09
N TYR A 95 -12.72 6.62 -4.56
CA TYR A 95 -12.97 6.71 -6.00
C TYR A 95 -14.17 7.55 -6.35
N PRO A 96 -14.03 8.46 -7.32
CA PRO A 96 -15.18 9.23 -7.71
C PRO A 96 -15.29 9.49 -9.20
N SER A 97 -16.52 9.29 -9.62
CA SER A 97 -17.24 10.28 -10.42
C SER A 97 -18.65 10.39 -9.85
N ASP A 98 -18.73 10.47 -8.51
CA ASP A 98 -20.01 10.61 -7.79
C ASP A 98 -20.06 11.98 -7.09
N PRO A 99 -21.04 12.84 -7.43
CA PRO A 99 -21.18 14.17 -6.83
C PRO A 99 -21.33 14.15 -5.30
N GLN A 100 -21.79 13.04 -4.73
CA GLN A 100 -22.03 12.89 -3.30
C GLN A 100 -20.76 12.58 -2.52
N TYR A 101 -19.78 11.93 -3.16
CA TYR A 101 -18.58 11.40 -2.50
C TYR A 101 -17.30 12.15 -2.90
N GLY A 102 -17.34 12.98 -3.96
CA GLY A 102 -16.34 14.01 -4.30
C GLY A 102 -15.23 13.55 -5.25
N GLU A 103 -14.86 14.37 -6.25
CA GLU A 103 -13.93 14.09 -7.37
C GLU A 103 -12.44 13.87 -6.95
N ILE A 104 -11.69 13.01 -7.67
CA ILE A 104 -10.28 12.71 -7.38
C ILE A 104 -9.41 13.51 -8.32
N THR A 105 -8.42 14.19 -7.75
CA THR A 105 -7.38 14.93 -8.48
C THR A 105 -6.10 14.13 -8.70
N LYS A 106 -5.88 12.99 -8.00
CA LYS A 106 -4.75 12.05 -8.24
C LYS A 106 -4.95 10.67 -7.60
N VAL A 107 -4.64 9.59 -8.35
CA VAL A 107 -4.53 8.20 -7.86
C VAL A 107 -3.04 7.87 -7.73
N MET A 108 -2.57 7.48 -6.54
CA MET A 108 -1.25 6.85 -6.38
C MET A 108 -1.45 5.34 -6.30
N ALA A 109 -0.95 4.60 -7.29
CA ALA A 109 -0.98 3.15 -7.28
C ALA A 109 -0.28 2.63 -6.02
N ALA A 110 -0.95 1.79 -5.23
CA ALA A 110 -0.24 0.89 -4.34
C ALA A 110 0.51 -0.08 -5.24
N THR A 111 1.81 0.13 -5.41
CA THR A 111 2.72 -0.98 -5.68
C THR A 111 2.42 -2.05 -4.63
N ALA A 112 2.15 -3.28 -5.07
CA ALA A 112 1.98 -4.44 -4.21
C ALA A 112 3.02 -4.40 -3.07
N PRO A 113 2.71 -4.93 -1.88
CA PRO A 113 3.77 -5.16 -0.91
C PRO A 113 4.75 -6.12 -1.56
N THR A 114 5.85 -5.59 -2.10
CA THR A 114 7.09 -6.32 -2.18
C THR A 114 7.27 -6.90 -0.78
N GLN A 115 7.31 -8.23 -0.67
CA GLN A 115 7.80 -8.90 0.54
C GLN A 115 8.88 -8.00 1.14
N PRO A 116 8.78 -7.57 2.41
CA PRO A 116 9.72 -6.61 2.94
C PRO A 116 11.10 -7.26 2.81
N ALA A 117 11.89 -6.74 1.87
CA ALA A 117 13.31 -6.93 1.89
C ALA A 117 13.73 -6.19 3.15
N ALA A 118 13.84 -6.94 4.26
CA ALA A 118 14.12 -6.49 5.63
C ALA A 118 14.26 -4.97 5.72
N ASP A 119 13.16 -4.28 6.07
CA ASP A 119 13.13 -2.81 6.14
C ASP A 119 14.34 -2.32 6.92
N LYS A 120 15.33 -1.79 6.20
CA LYS A 120 16.44 -1.07 6.82
C LYS A 120 15.90 0.31 7.17
N ALA A 121 15.22 0.38 8.31
CA ALA A 121 14.74 1.63 8.87
C ALA A 121 15.95 2.51 9.21
N VAL A 122 15.92 3.77 8.74
CA VAL A 122 16.92 4.78 9.12
C VAL A 122 16.92 4.94 10.64
N VAL A 123 18.04 4.61 11.27
CA VAL A 123 18.20 4.79 12.72
C VAL A 123 18.66 6.22 12.98
N ILE A 124 17.88 6.98 13.75
CA ILE A 124 18.24 8.35 14.13
C ILE A 124 18.70 8.36 15.59
N TYR A 125 19.93 8.81 15.81
CA TYR A 125 20.49 9.07 17.12
C TYR A 125 20.50 10.56 17.46
N GLY A 126 20.54 10.83 18.76
CA GLY A 126 20.60 12.16 19.33
C GLY A 126 21.98 12.80 19.22
N PHE A 127 22.05 14.06 19.64
CA PHE A 127 23.29 14.82 19.68
C PHE A 127 24.35 14.15 20.56
N GLY A 128 25.59 14.06 20.06
CA GLY A 128 26.71 13.43 20.75
C GLY A 128 26.83 11.90 20.58
N GLU A 129 25.89 11.24 19.87
CA GLU A 129 25.91 9.79 19.69
C GLU A 129 26.71 9.29 18.47
N ALA A 130 27.49 10.15 17.82
CA ALA A 130 28.36 9.76 16.70
C ALA A 130 29.33 8.59 17.01
N PRO A 131 29.92 8.49 18.23
CA PRO A 131 30.74 7.34 18.60
C PRO A 131 29.99 6.01 18.54
N ARG A 132 28.68 6.01 18.80
CA ARG A 132 27.83 4.81 18.76
C ARG A 132 27.69 4.28 17.33
N ALA A 133 27.49 5.16 16.35
CA ALA A 133 27.46 4.78 14.93
C ALA A 133 28.80 4.19 14.48
N LYS A 134 29.92 4.77 14.91
CA LYS A 134 31.27 4.26 14.61
C LYS A 134 31.51 2.88 15.22
N ALA A 135 31.08 2.65 16.47
CA ALA A 135 31.21 1.36 17.14
C ALA A 135 30.44 0.23 16.42
N LEU A 136 29.38 0.58 15.68
CA LEU A 136 28.62 -0.35 14.84
C LEU A 136 29.26 -0.58 13.45
N GLY A 137 30.46 -0.05 13.20
CA GLY A 137 31.17 -0.21 11.93
C GLY A 137 30.73 0.77 10.85
N TYR A 138 29.98 1.83 11.18
CA TYR A 138 29.57 2.82 10.20
C TYR A 138 30.57 3.99 10.12
N THR A 139 30.73 4.54 8.93
CA THR A 139 31.60 5.69 8.65
C THR A 139 30.76 6.89 8.19
N MET A 140 31.03 8.07 8.74
CA MET A 140 30.38 9.31 8.31
C MET A 140 30.74 9.61 6.84
N LYS A 141 29.73 9.90 6.01
CA LYS A 141 29.92 10.20 4.59
C LYS A 141 29.54 11.62 4.23
N GLU A 142 28.47 12.14 4.82
CA GLU A 142 27.95 13.47 4.50
C GLU A 142 27.25 14.09 5.70
N VAL A 143 27.06 15.41 5.65
CA VAL A 143 26.23 16.17 6.59
C VAL A 143 25.11 16.80 5.78
N ILE A 144 23.87 16.66 6.25
CA ILE A 144 22.70 17.25 5.60
C ILE A 144 21.83 18.01 6.60
N HIS A 145 20.90 18.81 6.09
CA HIS A 145 20.03 19.66 6.88
C HIS A 145 18.58 19.23 6.71
N GLY A 146 17.80 19.22 7.80
CA GLY A 146 16.37 18.96 7.72
C GLY A 146 15.73 18.68 9.07
N THR A 147 14.52 18.14 9.02
CA THR A 147 13.80 17.56 10.16
C THR A 147 14.01 16.04 10.22
N PRO A 148 13.77 15.35 11.35
CA PRO A 148 13.81 13.89 11.42
C PRO A 148 12.98 13.21 10.32
N GLU A 149 11.83 13.78 9.97
CA GLU A 149 10.93 13.29 8.92
C GLU A 149 11.56 13.41 7.54
N ASP A 150 12.27 14.51 7.26
CA ASP A 150 13.02 14.69 6.02
C ASP A 150 14.13 13.65 5.87
N ILE A 151 14.84 13.34 6.97
CA ILE A 151 15.89 12.32 6.99
C ILE A 151 15.32 10.93 6.71
N ARG A 152 14.25 10.54 7.41
CA ARG A 152 13.58 9.25 7.20
C ARG A 152 13.07 9.10 5.78
N ARG A 153 12.49 10.17 5.22
CA ARG A 153 11.99 10.16 3.84
C ARG A 153 13.12 10.08 2.82
N LYS A 154 14.22 10.82 3.03
CA LYS A 154 15.33 10.88 2.08
C LYS A 154 16.08 9.55 1.97
N PHE A 155 16.30 8.86 3.08
CA PHE A 155 17.08 7.61 3.12
C PHE A 155 16.21 6.37 3.37
N HIS A 156 14.92 6.45 3.02
CA HIS A 156 13.99 5.34 3.18
C HIS A 156 14.50 4.10 2.43
N GLY A 157 14.71 2.99 3.15
CA GLY A 157 15.20 1.72 2.59
C GLY A 157 16.72 1.64 2.45
N GLU A 158 17.47 2.64 2.90
CA GLU A 158 18.93 2.59 2.96
C GLU A 158 19.44 2.13 4.34
N ASP A 159 20.59 1.45 4.34
CA ASP A 159 21.31 1.08 5.57
C ASP A 159 22.09 2.29 6.09
N VAL A 160 21.42 3.18 6.81
CA VAL A 160 22.02 4.42 7.30
C VAL A 160 21.72 4.68 8.77
N ILE A 161 22.70 5.27 9.45
CA ILE A 161 22.52 5.89 10.77
C ILE A 161 22.65 7.39 10.59
N ALA A 162 21.65 8.15 11.03
CA ALA A 162 21.72 9.60 11.07
C ALA A 162 21.93 10.05 12.52
N VAL A 163 22.90 10.94 12.76
CA VAL A 163 23.17 11.48 14.09
C VAL A 163 22.85 12.97 14.07
N THR A 164 21.95 13.38 14.96
CA THR A 164 21.51 14.77 15.06
C THR A 164 22.67 15.66 15.52
N GLY A 165 22.88 16.77 14.81
CA GLY A 165 23.89 17.80 15.06
C GLY A 165 23.28 19.08 15.60
N ALA A 166 23.91 20.22 15.30
CA ALA A 166 23.45 21.52 15.78
C ALA A 166 22.09 21.90 15.18
N ALA A 167 21.28 22.62 15.95
CA ALA A 167 20.07 23.25 15.42
C ALA A 167 20.46 24.39 14.45
N LEU A 168 19.73 24.50 13.35
CA LEU A 168 19.99 25.52 12.34
C LEU A 168 19.40 26.87 12.75
N HIS A 169 20.26 27.89 12.84
CA HIS A 169 19.84 29.24 13.19
C HIS A 169 18.80 29.78 12.19
N GLY A 170 17.70 30.33 12.70
CA GLY A 170 16.61 30.88 11.89
C GLY A 170 15.70 29.83 11.22
N LYS A 171 15.89 28.53 11.48
CA LYS A 171 15.05 27.44 10.94
C LYS A 171 14.51 26.54 12.06
N PRO A 172 13.30 26.83 12.59
CA PRO A 172 12.69 26.04 13.65
C PRO A 172 12.65 24.55 13.29
N HIS A 173 13.00 23.70 14.25
CA HIS A 173 12.98 22.23 14.14
C HIS A 173 13.98 21.61 13.15
N GLN A 174 14.78 22.41 12.44
CA GLN A 174 15.82 21.88 11.56
C GLN A 174 17.15 21.73 12.28
N HIS A 175 17.80 20.60 12.05
CA HIS A 175 19.12 20.29 12.57
C HIS A 175 20.04 19.88 11.43
N GLU A 176 21.33 19.96 11.70
CA GLU A 176 22.33 19.21 10.96
C GLU A 176 22.18 17.72 11.28
N TYR A 177 22.45 16.85 10.32
CA TYR A 177 22.49 15.41 10.50
C TYR A 177 23.74 14.87 9.82
N ALA A 178 24.62 14.26 10.62
CA ALA A 178 25.72 13.48 10.09
C ALA A 178 25.19 12.11 9.66
N ILE A 179 25.40 11.74 8.40
CA ILE A 179 24.92 10.51 7.80
C ILE A 179 26.06 9.50 7.74
N PHE A 180 25.84 8.36 8.39
CA PHE A 180 26.78 7.26 8.50
C PHE A 180 26.29 6.09 7.64
N ARG A 181 27.20 5.48 6.90
CA ARG A 181 26.97 4.27 6.07
C ARG A 181 27.91 3.14 6.53
N PRO A 182 27.57 1.85 6.31
CA PRO A 182 28.46 0.74 6.62
C PRO A 182 29.86 0.99 6.06
N GLY A 183 30.88 0.80 6.88
CA GLY A 183 32.27 0.85 6.44
C GLY A 183 32.52 -0.24 5.41
N ALA A 184 33.18 0.14 4.30
CA ALA A 184 33.82 -0.83 3.41
C ALA A 184 35.08 -1.39 4.08
#